data_AF-X1LMF6-F1
#
_entry.id   AF-X1LMF6-F1
#
_cell.length_a   1.000
_cell.length_b   1.000
_cell.length_c   1.000
_cell.angle_alpha   90.00
_cell.angle_beta   90.00
_cell.angle_gamma   90.00
#
_symmetry.space_group_name_H-M   'P 1'
#
loop_
_entity.id
_entity.type
_entity.pdbx_description
1 polymer ?
#
loop_
_entity_poly.entity_id
_entity_poly.type
_entity_poly.pdbx_seq_one_letter_code
_entity_poly.pdbx_strand_id
1 'polypeptide(L)'
;YWGTGGFSYRVRINEKFETILEAYPEWAISLIRESDAERCRASEEQYQRYLSSINTIPVAANILGSGKKYIKHDSITSEDLSIILKASNDFSEDVKDS
;
A
#
# COMPACT_ATOMS: atom_id res chain seq x y z
N TYR A 1 27.07 8.39 -0.07
CA TYR A 1 26.33 8.23 -1.33
C TYR A 1 25.33 9.38 -1.44
N TRP A 2 25.32 10.10 -2.56
CA TRP A 2 24.33 11.14 -2.87
C TRP A 2 23.38 10.57 -3.93
N GLY A 3 22.07 10.60 -3.69
CA GLY A 3 21.06 10.03 -4.59
C GLY A 3 19.64 10.21 -4.07
N THR A 4 18.66 9.82 -4.89
CA THR A 4 17.21 9.90 -4.60
C THR A 4 16.79 8.77 -3.67
N GLY A 5 16.40 9.11 -2.44
CA GLY A 5 15.96 8.13 -1.44
C GLY A 5 14.48 7.77 -1.59
N GLY A 6 14.16 6.48 -1.52
CA GLY A 6 12.78 6.02 -1.39
C GLY A 6 12.19 6.40 -0.02
N PHE A 7 10.89 6.69 0.00
CA PHE A 7 10.12 6.78 1.24
C PHE A 7 9.55 5.40 1.57
N SER A 8 9.68 4.97 2.83
CA SER A 8 8.98 3.78 3.33
C SER A 8 8.14 4.14 4.55
N TYR A 9 6.85 3.85 4.49
CA TYR A 9 5.98 3.86 5.64
C TYR A 9 5.93 2.47 6.26
N ARG A 10 6.36 2.38 7.52
CA ARG A 10 6.48 1.12 8.27
C ARG A 10 5.79 1.24 9.61
N VAL A 11 5.17 0.16 10.04
CA VAL A 11 4.45 0.08 11.31
C VAL A 11 4.88 -1.15 12.08
N ARG A 12 4.83 -1.08 13.42
CA ARG A 12 5.25 -2.18 14.27
C ARG A 12 4.08 -3.13 14.49
N ILE A 13 4.22 -4.37 14.06
CA ILE A 13 3.24 -5.45 14.20
C ILE A 13 3.97 -6.64 14.82
N ASN A 14 3.48 -7.14 15.97
CA ASN A 14 4.10 -8.26 16.70
C ASN A 14 5.64 -8.13 16.83
N GLU A 15 6.07 -6.99 17.34
CA GLU A 15 7.48 -6.63 17.59
C GLU A 15 8.34 -6.40 16.33
N LYS A 16 7.85 -6.67 15.12
CA LYS A 16 8.54 -6.46 13.85
C LYS A 16 8.03 -5.23 13.12
N PHE A 17 8.89 -4.58 12.35
CA PHE A 17 8.48 -3.48 11.47
C PHE A 17 8.08 -4.01 10.10
N GLU A 18 6.79 -4.00 9.82
CA GLU A 18 6.24 -4.35 8.52
C GLU A 18 6.09 -3.10 7.65
N THR A 19 6.34 -3.25 6.35
CA THR A 19 6.23 -2.16 5.39
C THR A 19 4.83 -2.12 4.80
N ILE A 20 4.15 -0.99 5.01
CA ILE A 20 2.80 -0.73 4.50
C ILE A 20 2.87 -0.11 3.10
N LEU A 21 3.79 0.84 2.92
CA LEU A 21 3.91 1.58 1.67
C LEU A 21 5.37 1.94 1.37
N GLU A 22 5.76 1.82 0.12
CA GLU A 22 7.02 2.25 -0.44
C GLU A 22 6.72 3.24 -1.57
N ALA A 23 7.38 4.39 -1.57
CA ALA A 23 7.33 5.32 -2.69
C ALA A 23 8.75 5.59 -3.17
N TYR A 24 9.00 5.29 -4.43
CA TYR A 24 10.27 5.55 -5.10
C TYR A 24 10.11 6.79 -5.98
N PRO A 25 10.87 7.87 -5.73
CA PRO A 25 10.68 9.17 -6.38
C PRO A 25 10.64 9.14 -7.91
N GLU A 26 11.31 8.19 -8.54
CA GLU A 26 11.50 8.17 -9.99
C GLU A 26 10.56 7.24 -10.75
N TRP A 27 9.86 6.31 -10.07
CA TRP A 27 9.21 5.23 -10.83
C TRP A 27 7.91 4.66 -10.28
N ALA A 28 7.69 4.58 -8.96
CA ALA A 28 6.48 3.92 -8.47
C ALA A 28 6.12 4.20 -7.01
N ILE A 29 4.88 3.85 -6.68
CA ILE A 29 4.38 3.65 -5.31
C ILE A 29 3.88 2.21 -5.18
N SER A 30 4.00 1.64 -3.98
CA SER A 30 3.49 0.28 -3.70
C SER A 30 2.06 0.29 -3.20
N LEU A 31 1.30 -0.71 -3.61
CA LEU A 31 0.05 -1.16 -3.05
C LEU A 31 0.30 -2.31 -2.05
N ILE A 32 -0.72 -2.69 -1.29
CA ILE A 32 -0.68 -3.81 -0.36
C ILE A 32 -1.30 -5.02 -1.05
N ARG A 33 -0.47 -6.03 -1.38
CA ARG A 33 -0.98 -7.34 -1.85
C ARG A 33 -1.53 -8.13 -0.68
N GLU A 34 -2.34 -9.12 -0.99
CA GLU A 34 -2.85 -10.11 -0.04
C GLU A 34 -1.71 -10.72 0.78
N SER A 35 -0.65 -11.21 0.13
CA SER A 35 0.55 -11.73 0.83
C SER A 35 1.23 -10.71 1.74
N ASP A 36 1.16 -9.41 1.40
CA ASP A 36 1.73 -8.35 2.23
C ASP A 36 0.81 -8.09 3.45
N ALA A 37 -0.51 -8.14 3.26
CA ALA A 37 -1.51 -8.04 4.32
C ALA A 37 -1.49 -9.23 5.29
N GLU A 38 -1.31 -10.46 4.78
CA GLU A 38 -1.12 -11.67 5.59
C GLU A 38 0.11 -11.57 6.50
N ARG A 39 1.22 -11.01 6.00
CA ARG A 39 2.41 -10.75 6.84
C ARG A 39 2.13 -9.72 7.93
N CYS A 40 1.24 -8.77 7.66
CA CYS A 40 0.72 -7.83 8.65
C CYS A 40 -0.34 -8.45 9.57
N ARG A 41 -0.67 -9.75 9.40
CA ARG A 41 -1.74 -10.47 10.10
C ARG A 41 -3.12 -9.80 9.97
N ALA A 42 -3.35 -9.10 8.87
CA ALA A 42 -4.65 -8.54 8.60
C ALA A 42 -5.69 -9.67 8.49
N SER A 43 -6.84 -9.48 9.12
CA SER A 43 -8.01 -10.29 8.84
C SER A 43 -8.50 -10.05 7.42
N GLU A 44 -9.27 -11.00 6.89
CA GLU A 44 -9.93 -10.84 5.60
C GLU A 44 -10.73 -9.54 5.55
N GLU A 45 -11.45 -9.21 6.62
CA GLU A 45 -12.28 -8.00 6.70
C GLU A 45 -11.43 -6.72 6.62
N GLN A 46 -10.29 -6.67 7.31
CA GLN A 46 -9.35 -5.55 7.24
C GLN A 46 -8.81 -5.36 5.82
N TYR A 47 -8.44 -6.46 5.15
CA TYR A 47 -7.95 -6.38 3.78
C TYR A 47 -9.05 -5.99 2.78
N GLN A 48 -10.27 -6.49 2.95
CA GLN A 48 -11.42 -6.11 2.12
C GLN A 48 -11.76 -4.61 2.25
N ARG A 49 -11.63 -4.01 3.45
CA ARG A 49 -11.77 -2.56 3.61
C ARG A 49 -10.72 -1.79 2.81
N TYR A 50 -9.46 -2.21 2.85
CA TYR A 50 -8.42 -1.65 2.00
C TYR A 50 -8.77 -1.76 0.51
N LEU A 51 -9.14 -2.96 0.05
CA LEU A 51 -9.51 -3.22 -1.33
C LEU A 51 -10.71 -2.38 -1.79
N SER A 52 -11.70 -2.15 -0.93
CA SER A 52 -12.86 -1.31 -1.26
C SER A 52 -12.46 0.11 -1.67
N SER A 53 -11.42 0.66 -1.04
CA SER A 53 -10.88 1.98 -1.38
C SER A 53 -10.05 1.92 -2.66
N ILE A 54 -9.19 0.90 -2.79
CA ILE A 54 -8.28 0.77 -3.94
C ILE A 54 -9.01 0.42 -5.23
N ASN A 55 -10.11 -0.32 -5.17
CA ASN A 55 -10.90 -0.71 -6.35
C ASN A 55 -11.60 0.47 -7.03
N THR A 56 -11.63 1.64 -6.40
CA THR A 56 -12.06 2.89 -7.04
C THR A 56 -11.06 3.41 -8.08
N ILE A 57 -9.80 2.93 -8.03
CA ILE A 57 -8.71 3.28 -8.94
C ILE A 57 -8.48 2.12 -9.92
N PRO A 58 -8.94 2.21 -11.18
CA PRO A 58 -8.93 1.05 -12.10
C PRO A 58 -7.54 0.45 -12.35
N VAL A 59 -6.51 1.30 -12.44
CA VAL A 59 -5.13 0.86 -12.64
C VAL A 59 -4.59 0.12 -11.40
N ALA A 60 -4.95 0.54 -10.19
CA ALA A 60 -4.50 -0.11 -8.97
C ALA A 60 -5.17 -1.49 -8.81
N ALA A 61 -6.47 -1.56 -9.08
CA ALA A 61 -7.22 -2.83 -9.12
C ALA A 61 -6.61 -3.83 -10.11
N ASN A 62 -6.27 -3.37 -11.33
CA ASN A 62 -5.61 -4.22 -12.33
C ASN A 62 -4.22 -4.70 -11.88
N ILE A 63 -3.42 -3.82 -11.25
CA ILE A 63 -2.10 -4.18 -10.73
C ILE A 63 -2.22 -5.28 -9.66
N LEU A 64 -3.12 -5.11 -8.69
CA LEU A 64 -3.36 -6.11 -7.63
C LEU A 64 -3.94 -7.41 -8.20
N GLY A 65 -4.90 -7.33 -9.12
CA GLY A 65 -5.47 -8.50 -9.80
C GLY A 65 -4.44 -9.31 -10.60
N SER A 66 -3.33 -8.69 -10.99
CA SER A 66 -2.19 -9.37 -11.62
C SER A 66 -1.13 -9.88 -10.63
N GLY A 67 -1.38 -9.79 -9.33
CA GLY A 67 -0.45 -10.19 -8.25
C GLY A 67 0.75 -9.24 -8.07
N LYS A 68 0.74 -8.08 -8.74
CA LYS A 68 1.79 -7.06 -8.64
C LYS A 68 1.41 -6.01 -7.59
N LYS A 69 2.41 -5.26 -7.11
CA LYS A 69 2.18 -4.21 -6.12
C LYS A 69 2.62 -2.81 -6.53
N TYR A 70 3.45 -2.65 -7.56
CA TYR A 70 3.98 -1.34 -7.91
C TYR A 70 3.17 -0.70 -9.03
N ILE A 71 2.72 0.53 -8.77
CA ILE A 71 2.05 1.37 -9.75
C ILE A 71 2.94 2.55 -10.10
N LYS A 72 3.11 2.81 -11.39
CA LYS A 72 3.96 3.89 -11.86
C LYS A 72 3.33 5.25 -11.64
N HIS A 73 4.15 6.26 -11.37
CA HIS A 73 3.66 7.64 -11.12
C HIS A 73 2.93 8.24 -12.32
N ASP A 74 3.38 7.93 -13.54
CA ASP A 74 2.73 8.37 -14.78
C ASP A 74 1.35 7.75 -15.03
N SER A 75 0.98 6.74 -14.23
CA SER A 75 -0.23 5.96 -14.37
C SER A 75 -1.31 6.36 -13.36
N ILE A 76 -1.04 7.32 -12.47
CA ILE A 76 -1.97 7.79 -11.43
C ILE A 76 -2.08 9.30 -11.40
N THR A 77 -3.26 9.78 -11.04
CA THR A 77 -3.51 11.20 -10.77
C THR A 77 -3.16 11.55 -9.31
N SER A 78 -3.14 12.85 -9.00
CA SER A 78 -2.99 13.32 -7.61
C SER A 78 -4.15 12.86 -6.71
N GLU A 79 -5.34 12.68 -7.26
CA GLU A 79 -6.51 12.16 -6.53
C GLU A 79 -6.33 10.67 -6.21
N ASP A 80 -5.93 9.87 -7.19
CA ASP A 80 -5.60 8.45 -7.00
C ASP A 80 -4.51 8.27 -5.93
N LEU A 81 -3.46 9.09 -6.00
CA LEU A 81 -2.39 9.08 -5.01
C LEU A 81 -2.93 9.38 -3.60
N SER A 82 -3.83 10.36 -3.47
CA SER A 82 -4.44 10.71 -2.18
C SER A 82 -5.27 9.56 -1.61
N ILE A 83 -6.02 8.86 -2.47
CA ILE A 83 -6.78 7.65 -2.09
C ILE A 83 -5.83 6.53 -1.65
N ILE A 84 -4.75 6.26 -2.40
CA ILE A 84 -3.75 5.24 -2.05
C ILE A 84 -3.11 5.52 -0.69
N LEU A 85 -2.68 6.77 -0.47
CA LEU A 85 -2.05 7.18 0.78
C LEU A 85 -3.02 7.06 1.96
N LYS A 86 -4.27 7.51 1.78
CA LYS A 86 -5.31 7.40 2.82
C LYS A 86 -5.63 5.94 3.13
N ALA A 87 -5.89 5.11 2.11
CA ALA A 87 -6.21 3.69 2.30
C ALA A 87 -5.05 2.93 2.98
N SER A 88 -3.81 3.28 2.64
CA SER A 88 -2.62 2.70 3.28
C SER A 88 -2.48 3.13 4.74
N ASN A 89 -2.78 4.40 5.05
CA ASN A 89 -2.81 4.89 6.42
C ASN A 89 -3.90 4.20 7.24
N ASP A 90 -5.12 4.13 6.72
CA ASP A 90 -6.25 3.49 7.40
C ASP A 90 -5.96 2.00 7.65
N PHE A 91 -5.47 1.27 6.64
CA PHE A 91 -5.03 -0.12 6.81
C PHE A 91 -3.97 -0.25 7.91
N SER A 92 -3.03 0.69 7.98
CA SER A 92 -1.96 0.65 8.96
C SER A 92 -2.44 0.86 10.40
N GLU A 93 -3.48 1.66 10.61
CA GLU A 93 -4.09 1.84 11.92
C GLU A 93 -4.89 0.59 12.29
N ASP A 94 -5.66 0.04 11.34
CA ASP A 94 -6.45 -1.18 11.53
C ASP A 94 -5.59 -2.37 12.02
N VAL A 95 -4.38 -2.54 11.48
CA VAL A 95 -3.49 -3.67 11.83
C VAL A 95 -2.57 -3.41 13.02
N LYS A 96 -2.42 -2.16 13.47
CA LYS A 96 -1.64 -1.83 14.68
C LYS A 96 -2.37 -2.24 15.96
N ASP A 97 -3.69 -2.16 15.94
CA ASP A 97 -4.57 -2.44 17.08
C ASP A 97 -4.98 -3.92 17.18
N SER A 98 -4.37 -4.80 16.36
CA SER A 98 -4.70 -6.24 16.24
C SER A 98 -3.76 -7.16 17.01
#